data_AF-A0A8X8X7B7-F1
#
_entry.id   AF-A0A8X8X7B7-F1
#
_cell.length_a   1.000
_cell.length_b   1.000
_cell.length_c   1.000
_cell.angle_alpha   90.00
_cell.angle_beta   90.00
_cell.angle_gamma   90.00
#
_symmetry.space_group_name_H-M   'P 1'
#
loop_
_entity.id
_entity.type
_entity.pdbx_description
1 polymer ?
#
loop_
_entity_poly.entity_id
_entity_poly.type
_entity_poly.pdbx_seq_one_letter_code
_entity_poly.pdbx_strand_id
1 'polypeptide(L)'
;MSGNRERNLGCSRSIRIISTMHAQKRGNIAKKLNQKAAFRNPDEFYFKMIKSKTVGGVHREETEAREIRAEASELRENHPTFEDLAIDIKRKTSGSYHELEARRNRVKELEKIYMDMAMQKELQKKGRNRSFVKMKSFVRCQHLYSNGDRKGNAERGVGERRDNVADADLLKYE
;
A
#
# COMPACT_ATOMS: atom_id res chain seq x y z
N MET A 1 -45.65 -8.64 -31.38
CA MET A 1 -45.72 -7.35 -32.09
C MET A 1 -45.12 -6.30 -31.17
N SER A 2 -43.93 -5.82 -31.50
CA SER A 2 -43.08 -4.96 -30.69
C SER A 2 -43.66 -3.55 -30.59
N GLY A 3 -44.03 -3.16 -29.36
CA GLY A 3 -44.58 -1.85 -29.05
C GLY A 3 -43.57 -0.71 -29.28
N ASN A 4 -44.01 0.30 -30.02
CA ASN A 4 -43.28 1.55 -30.19
C ASN A 4 -43.31 2.34 -28.90
N ARG A 5 -42.21 2.31 -28.15
CA ARG A 5 -41.95 3.23 -27.03
C ARG A 5 -41.68 4.63 -27.59
N GLU A 6 -42.74 5.40 -27.82
CA GLU A 6 -42.62 6.85 -27.88
C GLU A 6 -42.24 7.34 -26.48
N ARG A 7 -40.93 7.48 -26.25
CA ARG A 7 -40.41 8.07 -25.02
C ARG A 7 -40.86 9.54 -25.00
N ASN A 8 -41.68 9.89 -24.01
CA ASN A 8 -41.95 11.26 -23.58
C ASN A 8 -40.62 12.01 -23.32
N LEU A 9 -40.02 12.57 -24.37
CA LEU A 9 -38.91 13.52 -24.27
C LEU A 9 -39.55 14.91 -24.29
N GLY A 10 -39.95 15.37 -23.10
CA GLY A 10 -40.72 16.59 -22.86
C GLY A 10 -40.01 17.88 -23.29
N CYS A 11 -39.90 18.11 -24.60
CA CYS A 11 -39.32 19.33 -25.14
C CYS A 11 -40.14 19.82 -26.34
N SER A 12 -40.75 20.99 -26.18
CA SER A 12 -41.53 21.66 -27.20
C SER A 12 -40.70 21.92 -28.47
N ARG A 13 -41.38 21.99 -29.63
CA ARG A 13 -40.72 22.16 -30.94
C ARG A 13 -39.86 23.43 -31.00
N SER A 14 -40.26 24.49 -30.29
CA SER A 14 -39.49 25.73 -30.15
C SER A 14 -38.14 25.53 -29.46
N ILE A 15 -38.07 24.75 -28.37
CA ILE A 15 -36.82 24.47 -27.67
C ILE A 15 -35.85 23.69 -28.56
N ARG A 16 -36.36 22.74 -29.37
CA ARG A 16 -35.54 22.01 -30.35
C ARG A 16 -34.91 22.94 -31.38
N ILE A 17 -35.69 23.87 -31.93
CA ILE A 17 -35.17 24.86 -32.90
C ILE A 17 -34.07 25.71 -32.27
N ILE A 18 -34.32 26.28 -31.09
CA ILE A 18 -33.33 27.10 -30.36
C ILE A 18 -32.06 26.31 -30.08
N SER A 19 -32.17 25.05 -29.64
CA SER A 19 -31.04 24.16 -29.38
C SER A 19 -30.20 23.91 -30.64
N THR A 20 -30.84 23.60 -31.78
CA THR A 20 -30.13 23.39 -33.05
C THR A 20 -29.42 24.65 -33.54
N MET A 21 -30.06 25.82 -33.41
CA MET A 21 -29.45 27.10 -33.76
C MET A 21 -28.24 27.41 -32.86
N HIS A 22 -28.35 27.16 -31.55
CA HIS A 22 -27.23 27.31 -30.61
C HIS A 22 -26.07 26.36 -30.95
N ALA A 23 -26.36 25.10 -31.29
CA ALA A 23 -25.34 24.12 -31.67
C ALA A 23 -24.60 24.54 -32.95
N GLN A 24 -25.33 24.99 -33.97
CA GLN A 24 -24.74 25.52 -35.20
C GLN A 24 -23.86 26.75 -34.92
N LYS A 25 -24.32 27.69 -34.09
CA LYS A 25 -23.55 28.87 -33.68
C LYS A 25 -22.25 28.48 -32.96
N ARG A 26 -22.31 27.54 -32.01
CA ARG A 26 -21.13 27.02 -31.30
C ARG A 26 -20.16 26.33 -32.26
N GLY A 27 -20.66 25.54 -33.21
CA GLY A 27 -19.85 24.88 -34.23
C GLY A 27 -19.12 25.89 -35.12
N ASN A 28 -19.80 26.96 -35.54
CA ASN A 28 -19.19 28.02 -36.34
C ASN A 28 -18.10 28.78 -35.56
N ILE A 29 -18.31 29.04 -34.27
CA ILE A 29 -17.29 29.67 -33.40
C ILE A 29 -16.07 28.77 -33.25
N ALA A 30 -16.26 27.47 -32.98
CA ALA A 30 -15.17 26.52 -32.83
C ALA A 30 -14.31 26.42 -34.09
N LYS A 31 -14.92 26.40 -35.28
CA LYS A 31 -14.19 26.43 -36.56
C LYS A 31 -13.27 27.64 -36.68
N LYS A 32 -13.77 28.83 -36.29
CA LYS A 32 -12.97 30.06 -36.29
C LYS A 32 -11.82 30.01 -35.28
N LEU A 33 -12.06 29.47 -34.08
CA LEU A 33 -11.01 29.30 -33.06
C LEU A 33 -9.93 28.33 -33.53
N ASN A 34 -10.29 27.22 -34.18
CA ASN A 34 -9.34 26.25 -34.72
C ASN A 34 -8.48 26.86 -35.83
N GLN A 35 -9.06 27.62 -36.75
CA GLN A 35 -8.30 28.34 -37.77
C GLN A 35 -7.31 29.32 -37.14
N LYS A 36 -7.74 30.11 -36.14
CA LYS A 36 -6.86 31.03 -35.40
C LYS A 36 -5.72 30.29 -34.68
N ALA A 37 -5.99 29.12 -34.10
CA ALA A 37 -4.97 28.31 -33.46
C ALA A 37 -3.96 27.74 -34.47
N ALA A 38 -4.43 27.30 -35.65
CA ALA A 38 -3.59 26.73 -36.70
C ALA A 38 -2.66 27.77 -37.37
N PHE A 39 -3.14 29.01 -37.54
CA PHE A 39 -2.37 30.11 -38.11
C PHE A 39 -1.76 31.03 -37.05
N ARG A 40 -1.55 30.53 -35.83
CA ARG A 40 -0.95 31.32 -34.75
C ARG A 40 0.55 31.56 -35.02
N ASN A 41 1.01 32.80 -34.85
CA ASN A 41 2.43 33.13 -34.91
C ASN A 41 3.13 32.73 -33.59
N PRO A 42 4.14 31.84 -33.61
CA PRO A 42 4.86 31.42 -32.40
C PRO A 42 5.66 32.55 -31.74
N ASP A 43 6.09 33.55 -32.52
CA ASP A 43 6.92 34.66 -32.03
C ASP A 43 6.08 35.86 -31.55
N GLU A 44 4.76 35.73 -31.56
CA GLU A 44 3.85 36.80 -31.15
C GLU A 44 3.95 37.05 -29.64
N PHE A 45 4.39 38.25 -29.27
CA PHE A 45 4.55 38.67 -27.88
C PHE A 45 3.58 39.78 -27.47
N TYR A 46 2.86 39.56 -26.37
CA TYR A 46 1.99 40.54 -25.73
C TYR A 46 2.46 40.80 -24.30
N PHE A 47 2.50 42.06 -23.87
CA PHE A 47 2.90 42.42 -22.50
C PHE A 47 2.02 41.76 -21.41
N LYS A 48 0.77 41.41 -21.71
CA LYS A 48 -0.10 40.67 -20.78
C LYS A 48 0.50 39.29 -20.41
N MET A 49 1.29 38.67 -21.29
CA MET A 49 1.95 37.39 -21.03
C MET A 49 2.99 37.44 -19.91
N ILE A 50 3.49 38.62 -19.54
CA ILE A 50 4.39 38.77 -18.38
C ILE A 50 3.61 38.57 -17.07
N LYS A 51 2.33 39.02 -17.03
CA LYS A 51 1.47 38.97 -15.84
C LYS A 51 0.67 37.67 -15.71
N SER A 52 0.65 36.84 -16.74
CA SER A 52 -0.15 35.61 -16.81
C SER A 52 0.74 34.42 -17.11
N LYS A 53 0.41 33.24 -16.58
CA LYS A 53 1.17 32.02 -16.87
C LYS A 53 0.28 30.94 -17.47
N THR A 54 0.89 30.07 -18.28
CA THR A 54 0.23 28.87 -18.80
C THR A 54 0.61 27.71 -17.90
N VAL A 55 -0.37 27.11 -17.23
CA VAL A 55 -0.18 25.94 -16.36
C VAL A 55 -0.94 24.77 -16.98
N GLY A 56 -0.24 23.67 -17.27
CA GLY A 56 -0.86 22.49 -17.90
C GLY A 56 -1.49 22.75 -19.27
N GLY A 57 -0.99 23.74 -20.01
CA GLY A 57 -1.52 24.12 -21.34
C GLY A 57 -2.73 25.06 -21.31
N VAL A 58 -3.19 25.51 -20.13
CA VAL A 58 -4.30 26.47 -19.98
C VAL A 58 -3.78 27.80 -19.44
N HIS A 59 -4.22 28.90 -20.04
CA HIS A 59 -3.88 30.25 -19.59
C HIS A 59 -4.59 30.58 -18.28
N ARG A 60 -3.84 31.07 -17.29
CA ARG A 60 -4.36 31.45 -15.98
C ARG A 60 -3.90 32.87 -15.63
N GLU A 61 -4.83 33.65 -15.09
CA GLU A 61 -4.51 34.99 -14.56
C GLU A 61 -3.81 34.87 -13.20
N GLU A 62 -3.08 35.91 -12.81
CA GLU A 62 -2.19 35.89 -11.64
C GLU A 62 -2.91 35.61 -10.31
N THR A 63 -4.18 36.01 -10.19
CA THR A 63 -5.02 35.81 -9.00
C THR A 63 -5.29 34.32 -8.76
N GLU A 64 -5.84 33.62 -9.75
CA GLU A 64 -6.09 32.17 -9.70
C GLU A 64 -4.79 31.39 -9.49
N ALA A 65 -3.70 31.88 -10.06
CA ALA A 65 -2.37 31.30 -9.91
C ALA A 65 -1.79 31.38 -8.49
N ARG A 66 -2.15 32.42 -7.72
CA ARG A 66 -1.75 32.57 -6.32
C ARG A 66 -2.57 31.64 -5.42
N GLU A 67 -3.86 31.49 -5.70
CA GLU A 67 -4.75 30.56 -4.99
C GLU A 67 -4.27 29.11 -5.10
N ILE A 68 -3.95 28.64 -6.31
CA ILE A 68 -3.39 27.29 -6.52
C ILE A 68 -2.07 27.10 -5.75
N ARG A 69 -1.25 28.14 -5.66
CA ARG A 69 0.00 28.07 -4.90
C ARG A 69 -0.27 27.99 -3.39
N ALA A 70 -1.26 28.72 -2.90
CA ALA A 70 -1.69 28.69 -1.50
C ALA A 70 -2.27 27.32 -1.12
N GLU A 71 -3.13 26.76 -1.95
CA GLU A 71 -3.70 25.41 -1.76
C GLU A 71 -2.59 24.34 -1.74
N ALA A 72 -1.62 24.43 -2.63
CA ALA A 72 -0.47 23.52 -2.64
C ALA A 72 0.42 23.63 -1.39
N SER A 73 0.50 24.81 -0.77
CA SER A 73 1.18 24.95 0.53
C SER A 73 0.36 24.35 1.66
N GLU A 74 -0.96 24.56 1.71
CA GLU A 74 -1.83 23.98 2.74
C GLU A 74 -1.81 22.44 2.73
N LEU A 75 -1.71 21.83 1.54
CA LEU A 75 -1.56 20.37 1.43
C LEU A 75 -0.24 19.86 2.03
N ARG A 76 0.84 20.65 1.96
CA ARG A 76 2.14 20.27 2.56
C ARG A 76 2.11 20.30 4.08
N GLU A 77 1.35 21.22 4.66
CA GLU A 77 1.21 21.33 6.12
C GLU A 77 0.46 20.13 6.74
N ASN A 78 -0.36 19.42 5.95
CA ASN A 78 -1.14 18.27 6.41
C ASN A 78 -0.43 16.91 6.23
N HIS A 79 0.86 16.90 5.88
CA HIS A 79 1.62 15.66 5.76
C HIS A 79 2.04 15.17 7.16
N PRO A 80 1.87 13.87 7.49
CA PRO A 80 2.34 13.33 8.77
C PRO A 80 3.84 13.60 8.92
N THR A 81 4.23 14.05 10.11
CA THR A 81 5.63 14.41 10.35
C THR A 81 6.50 13.16 10.31
N PHE A 82 7.81 13.35 10.16
CA PHE A 82 8.75 12.23 10.17
C PHE A 82 8.68 11.45 11.51
N GLU A 83 8.42 12.17 12.59
CA GLU A 83 8.22 11.65 13.94
C GLU A 83 6.98 10.74 14.01
N ASP A 84 5.86 11.16 13.42
CA ASP A 84 4.63 10.37 13.36
C ASP A 84 4.84 9.05 12.62
N LEU A 85 5.57 9.09 11.49
CA LEU A 85 5.91 7.90 10.72
C LEU A 85 6.81 6.94 11.52
N ALA A 86 7.78 7.47 12.27
CA ALA A 86 8.66 6.67 13.11
C ALA A 86 7.90 5.95 14.24
N ILE A 87 6.92 6.61 14.85
CA ILE A 87 6.05 6.02 15.88
C ILE A 87 5.23 4.87 15.28
N ASP A 88 4.65 5.07 14.11
CA ASP A 88 3.83 4.06 13.43
C ASP A 88 4.63 2.82 13.02
N ILE A 89 5.86 3.00 12.54
CA ILE A 89 6.79 1.90 12.23
C ILE A 89 7.13 1.12 13.50
N LYS A 90 7.49 1.82 14.59
CA LYS A 90 7.80 1.19 15.88
C LYS A 90 6.62 0.37 16.40
N ARG A 91 5.39 0.91 16.34
CA ARG A 91 4.15 0.23 16.78
C ARG A 91 3.86 -1.04 15.96
N LYS A 92 3.97 -0.97 14.63
CA LYS A 92 3.75 -2.15 13.77
C LYS A 92 4.82 -3.22 14.00
N THR A 93 6.07 -2.78 14.17
CA THR A 93 7.21 -3.67 14.42
C THR A 93 7.04 -4.40 15.75
N SER A 94 6.72 -3.69 16.83
CA SER A 94 6.52 -4.31 18.15
C SER A 94 5.35 -5.30 18.17
N GLY A 95 4.22 -4.97 17.53
CA GLY A 95 3.08 -5.88 17.40
C GLY A 95 3.43 -7.19 16.68
N SER A 96 4.22 -7.11 15.60
CA SER A 96 4.67 -8.30 14.85
C SER A 96 5.59 -9.20 15.67
N TYR A 97 6.54 -8.63 16.42
CA TYR A 97 7.45 -9.41 17.26
C TYR A 97 6.71 -10.13 18.38
N HIS A 98 5.73 -9.47 19.00
CA HIS A 98 4.94 -10.07 20.06
C HIS A 98 4.10 -11.26 19.55
N GLU A 99 3.47 -11.13 18.37
CA GLU A 99 2.71 -12.22 17.73
C GLU A 99 3.60 -13.41 17.36
N LEU A 100 4.83 -13.17 16.88
CA LEU A 100 5.80 -14.23 16.59
C LEU A 100 6.19 -15.01 17.85
N GLU A 101 6.43 -14.30 18.95
CA GLU A 101 6.74 -14.92 20.23
C GLU A 101 5.57 -15.76 20.76
N ALA A 102 4.34 -15.22 20.68
CA ALA A 102 3.14 -15.95 21.03
C ALA A 102 2.96 -17.23 20.20
N ARG A 103 3.28 -17.21 18.90
CA ARG A 103 3.27 -18.41 18.04
C ARG A 103 4.31 -19.43 18.47
N ARG A 104 5.54 -18.99 18.74
CA ARG A 104 6.62 -19.86 19.21
C ARG A 104 6.24 -20.54 20.53
N ASN A 105 5.63 -19.81 21.45
CA ASN A 105 5.19 -20.35 22.73
C ASN A 105 4.05 -21.37 22.56
N ARG A 106 3.04 -21.06 21.74
CA ARG A 106 1.96 -22.01 21.41
C ARG A 106 2.47 -23.32 20.81
N VAL A 107 3.45 -23.25 19.90
CA VAL A 107 4.04 -24.47 19.31
C VAL A 107 4.72 -25.33 20.37
N LYS A 108 5.48 -24.73 21.29
CA LYS A 108 6.11 -25.45 22.41
C LYS A 108 5.08 -26.11 23.33
N GLU A 109 3.99 -25.40 23.62
CA GLU A 109 2.90 -25.94 24.44
C GLU A 109 2.21 -27.13 23.77
N LEU A 110 1.91 -27.01 22.47
CA LEU A 110 1.32 -28.11 21.68
C LEU A 110 2.25 -29.32 21.61
N GLU A 111 3.54 -29.10 21.43
CA GLU A 111 4.55 -30.17 21.45
C GLU A 111 4.55 -30.90 22.80
N LYS A 112 4.50 -30.15 23.91
CA LYS A 112 4.41 -30.72 25.26
C LYS A 112 3.14 -31.56 25.43
N ILE A 113 1.97 -31.01 25.07
CA ILE A 113 0.69 -31.74 25.17
C ILE A 113 0.72 -33.00 24.30
N TYR A 114 1.27 -32.92 23.10
CA TYR A 114 1.41 -34.08 22.21
C TYR A 114 2.30 -35.17 22.82
N MET A 115 3.45 -34.81 23.40
CA MET A 115 4.33 -35.75 24.10
C MET A 115 3.63 -36.42 25.28
N ASP A 116 2.90 -35.64 26.08
CA ASP A 116 2.15 -36.16 27.23
C ASP A 116 1.01 -37.10 26.79
N MET A 117 0.25 -36.73 25.76
CA MET A 117 -0.83 -37.54 25.22
C MET A 117 -0.31 -38.83 24.59
N ALA A 118 0.78 -38.77 23.83
CA ALA A 118 1.41 -39.94 23.23
C ALA A 118 1.91 -40.91 24.31
N MET A 119 2.57 -40.39 25.35
CA MET A 119 3.03 -41.18 26.48
C MET A 119 1.87 -41.89 27.20
N GLN A 120 0.77 -41.18 27.47
CA GLN A 120 -0.42 -41.77 28.08
C GLN A 120 -1.04 -42.88 27.23
N LYS A 121 -1.12 -42.69 25.90
CA LYS A 121 -1.63 -43.71 24.97
C LYS A 121 -0.75 -44.96 24.95
N GLU A 122 0.57 -44.81 24.98
CA GLU A 122 1.50 -45.95 25.06
C GLU A 122 1.31 -46.75 26.36
N LEU A 123 1.11 -46.07 27.50
CA LEU A 123 0.87 -46.73 28.79
C LEU A 123 -0.45 -47.52 28.85
N GLN A 124 -1.44 -47.17 28.04
CA GLN A 124 -2.75 -47.82 28.00
C GLN A 124 -2.80 -49.09 27.12
N LYS A 125 -1.73 -49.41 26.38
CA LYS A 125 -1.69 -50.61 25.52
C LYS A 125 -1.62 -51.89 26.36
N LYS A 126 -2.39 -52.93 25.98
CA LYS A 126 -2.30 -54.26 26.64
C LYS A 126 -0.95 -54.91 26.32
N GLY A 127 -0.15 -55.14 27.36
CA GLY A 127 1.17 -55.79 27.26
C GLY A 127 1.99 -55.65 28.55
N ARG A 128 3.17 -56.27 28.60
CA ARG A 128 4.08 -56.17 29.76
C ARG A 128 4.76 -54.79 29.74
N ASN A 129 4.33 -53.89 30.63
CA ASN A 129 4.81 -52.51 30.67
C ASN A 129 6.33 -52.43 30.86
N ARG A 130 7.02 -51.86 29.87
CA ARG A 130 8.46 -51.53 29.96
C ARG A 130 8.63 -50.31 30.86
N SER A 131 9.58 -50.36 31.80
CA SER A 131 9.77 -49.30 32.80
C SER A 131 9.93 -47.91 32.17
N PHE A 132 9.30 -46.92 32.81
CA PHE A 132 9.12 -45.53 32.38
C PHE A 132 10.38 -44.84 31.81
N VAL A 133 11.55 -45.22 32.30
CA VAL A 133 12.84 -44.63 31.91
C VAL A 133 13.24 -44.96 30.46
N LYS A 134 12.84 -46.13 29.93
CA LYS A 134 13.22 -46.54 28.56
C LYS A 134 12.35 -45.92 27.47
N MET A 135 11.08 -45.60 27.74
CA MET A 135 10.16 -45.06 26.74
C MET A 135 10.46 -43.62 26.32
N LYS A 136 10.98 -42.78 27.23
CA LYS A 136 11.39 -41.39 26.90
C LYS A 136 12.49 -41.31 25.82
N SER A 137 13.34 -42.34 25.73
CA SER A 137 14.38 -42.43 24.70
C SER A 137 13.83 -42.78 23.31
N PHE A 138 12.72 -43.53 23.23
CA PHE A 138 12.17 -44.05 21.97
C PHE A 138 11.34 -43.00 21.22
N VAL A 139 10.52 -42.21 21.93
CA VAL A 139 9.73 -41.12 21.31
C VAL A 139 10.63 -39.99 20.79
N ARG A 140 11.73 -39.68 21.50
CA ARG A 140 12.74 -38.72 21.05
C ARG A 140 13.45 -39.17 19.77
N CYS A 141 13.62 -40.48 19.56
CA CYS A 141 14.25 -41.02 18.36
C CYS A 141 13.32 -40.97 17.14
N GLN A 142 12.01 -41.18 17.30
CA GLN A 142 11.06 -41.10 16.17
C GLN A 142 10.91 -39.68 15.59
N HIS A 143 11.01 -38.62 16.42
CA HIS A 143 10.88 -37.24 15.95
C HIS A 143 12.11 -36.72 15.16
N LEU A 144 13.29 -37.29 15.42
CA LEU A 144 14.51 -36.98 14.66
C LEU A 144 14.50 -37.63 13.27
N TYR A 145 13.74 -38.71 13.06
CA TYR A 145 13.59 -39.36 11.76
C TYR A 145 12.59 -38.66 10.82
N SER A 146 11.66 -37.85 11.34
CA SER A 146 10.67 -37.14 10.51
C SER A 146 11.10 -35.73 10.07
N ASN A 147 12.14 -35.16 10.68
CA ASN A 147 12.66 -33.81 10.38
C ASN A 147 13.94 -33.83 9.53
N GLY A 148 14.26 -34.98 8.91
CA GLY A 148 15.55 -35.26 8.26
C GLY A 148 15.78 -34.70 6.85
N ASP A 149 14.79 -34.09 6.17
CA ASP A 149 14.96 -33.63 4.78
C ASP A 149 14.31 -32.26 4.53
N ARG A 150 15.05 -31.18 4.82
CA ARG A 150 14.88 -29.86 4.17
C ARG A 150 16.06 -28.92 4.44
N LYS A 151 17.29 -29.37 4.22
CA LYS A 151 18.45 -28.49 3.99
C LYS A 151 18.77 -28.49 2.50
N GLY A 152 18.32 -27.46 1.79
CA GLY A 152 18.65 -27.26 0.39
C GLY A 152 18.07 -25.95 -0.14
N ASN A 153 18.97 -24.98 -0.36
CA ASN A 153 18.79 -23.73 -1.11
C ASN A 153 18.21 -22.52 -0.37
N ALA A 154 19.07 -21.78 0.35
CA ALA A 154 18.99 -20.32 0.42
C ALA A 154 20.33 -19.71 0.89
N GLU A 155 21.41 -19.96 0.15
CA GLU A 155 22.61 -19.11 0.22
C GLU A 155 22.84 -18.49 -1.16
N ARG A 156 22.36 -17.26 -1.34
CA ARG A 156 22.97 -16.28 -2.24
C ARG A 156 22.98 -14.96 -1.51
N GLY A 157 24.20 -14.53 -1.18
CA GLY A 157 24.48 -13.45 -0.26
C GLY A 157 24.13 -12.07 -0.80
N VAL A 158 23.89 -11.17 0.13
CA VAL A 158 24.12 -9.74 -0.02
C VAL A 158 24.94 -9.35 1.19
N GLY A 159 26.18 -8.90 0.94
CA GLY A 159 27.19 -8.66 1.97
C GLY A 159 26.79 -7.55 2.94
N GLU A 160 26.83 -7.87 4.23
CA GLU A 160 26.78 -6.88 5.30
C GLU A 160 28.17 -6.25 5.44
N ARG A 161 28.22 -4.94 5.14
CA ARG A 161 29.32 -4.07 5.56
C ARG A 161 29.29 -4.01 7.07
N ARG A 162 30.43 -4.33 7.69
CA ARG A 162 30.68 -4.12 9.10
C ARG A 162 30.91 -2.63 9.34
N ASP A 163 29.88 -1.93 9.79
CA ASP A 163 30.08 -0.64 10.46
C ASP A 163 29.97 -0.89 11.96
N ASN A 164 31.13 -0.85 12.59
CA ASN A 164 31.32 -0.90 14.04
C ASN A 164 30.61 0.32 14.66
N VAL A 165 29.61 0.09 15.51
CA VAL A 165 29.19 1.08 16.49
C VAL A 165 29.55 0.53 17.85
N ALA A 166 30.53 1.20 18.44
CA ALA A 166 31.17 0.85 19.69
C ALA A 166 30.17 0.78 20.85
N ASP A 167 30.44 -0.17 21.73
CA ASP A 167 29.97 -0.23 23.11
C ASP A 167 30.20 1.12 23.79
N ALA A 168 29.12 1.77 24.19
CA ALA A 168 29.15 2.92 25.09
C ALA A 168 28.10 2.70 26.16
N ASP A 169 28.34 1.71 27.02
CA ASP A 169 27.77 1.61 28.35
C ASP A 169 28.58 0.59 29.15
N LEU A 170 29.68 1.04 29.75
CA LEU A 170 30.13 0.66 31.10
C LEU A 170 31.49 1.32 31.35
N LEU A 171 31.52 2.36 32.18
CA LEU A 171 32.46 2.50 33.29
C LEU A 171 31.98 3.68 34.14
N LYS A 172 31.25 3.36 35.20
CA LYS A 172 31.28 4.12 36.44
C LYS A 172 32.69 3.92 37.02
N TYR A 173 33.42 4.98 37.32
CA TYR A 173 34.24 5.15 38.53
C TYR A 173 34.78 6.59 38.56
N GLU A 174 34.59 7.23 39.73
CA GLU A 174 34.96 8.59 40.18
C GLU A 174 34.01 9.74 39.81
#